data_AF-A0A496XMI6-F1
#
_entry.id   AF-A0A496XMI6-F1
#
_cell.length_a   1.000
_cell.length_b   1.000
_cell.length_c   1.000
_cell.angle_alpha   90.00
_cell.angle_beta   90.00
_cell.angle_gamma   90.00
#
_symmetry.space_group_name_H-M   'P 1'
#
loop_
_entity.id
_entity.type
_entity.pdbx_description
1 polymer ?
#
loop_
_entity_poly.entity_id
_entity_poly.type
_entity_poly.pdbx_seq_one_letter_code
_entity_poly.pdbx_strand_id
1 'polypeptide(L)'
;MTLRAAVTETKRIVAQVSELSGVVASCHDLRRSFAGYADELGISLPVLKALLNHSTKISDVTLGYIGSVNEARKREALEQIEAFVLGHAGEL
;
A
#
# COMPACT_ATOMS: atom_id res chain seq x y z
N MET A 1 -10.16 -24.81 0.28
CA MET A 1 -9.55 -23.46 0.21
C MET A 1 -10.60 -22.53 -0.39
N THR A 2 -11.35 -21.85 0.47
CA THR A 2 -12.47 -21.00 0.04
C THR A 2 -11.89 -19.68 -0.48
N LEU A 3 -11.90 -19.47 -1.79
CA LEU A 3 -11.61 -18.17 -2.40
C LEU A 3 -12.59 -17.16 -1.80
N ARG A 4 -12.09 -16.28 -0.90
CA ARG A 4 -12.83 -15.08 -0.52
C ARG A 4 -13.09 -14.31 -1.82
N ALA A 5 -14.36 -14.00 -2.09
CA ALA A 5 -14.77 -13.31 -3.30
C ALA A 5 -13.89 -12.06 -3.51
N ALA A 6 -13.43 -11.85 -4.74
CA ALA A 6 -12.67 -10.65 -5.07
C ALA A 6 -13.50 -9.40 -4.69
N VAL A 7 -12.84 -8.36 -4.19
CA VAL A 7 -13.50 -7.08 -3.90
C VAL A 7 -13.94 -6.47 -5.24
N THR A 8 -15.22 -6.63 -5.58
CA THR A 8 -15.79 -6.13 -6.83
C THR A 8 -16.39 -4.74 -6.69
N GLU A 9 -16.88 -4.37 -5.49
CA GLU A 9 -17.56 -3.11 -5.23
C GLU A 9 -16.99 -2.38 -4.02
N THR A 10 -16.18 -1.35 -4.27
CA THR A 10 -15.59 -0.49 -3.22
C THR A 10 -16.39 0.76 -2.94
N LYS A 11 -17.26 1.21 -3.87
CA LYS A 11 -17.98 2.50 -3.73
C LYS A 11 -18.87 2.56 -2.50
N ARG A 12 -19.64 1.48 -2.23
CA ARG A 12 -20.52 1.42 -1.05
C ARG A 12 -19.72 1.46 0.24
N ILE A 13 -18.62 0.70 0.30
CA ILE A 13 -17.76 0.63 1.49
C ILE A 13 -17.15 2.01 1.77
N VAL A 14 -16.60 2.65 0.74
CA VAL A 14 -16.02 4.00 0.87
C VAL A 14 -17.07 5.02 1.32
N ALA A 15 -18.29 4.96 0.77
CA ALA A 15 -19.38 5.84 1.19
C ALA A 15 -19.76 5.62 2.67
N GLN A 16 -19.88 4.37 3.10
CA GLN A 16 -20.17 4.02 4.51
C GLN A 16 -19.07 4.49 5.46
N VAL A 17 -17.80 4.27 5.12
CA VAL A 17 -16.67 4.75 5.92
C VAL A 17 -16.66 6.28 5.97
N SER A 18 -16.99 6.94 4.86
CA SER A 18 -17.07 8.41 4.83
C SER A 18 -18.16 8.96 5.74
N GLU A 19 -19.33 8.30 5.76
CA GLU A 19 -20.44 8.67 6.64
C GLU A 19 -20.08 8.46 8.12
N LEU A 20 -19.43 7.35 8.47
CA LEU A 20 -19.06 7.02 9.85
C LEU A 20 -17.90 7.88 10.38
N SER A 21 -16.90 8.16 9.55
CA SER A 21 -15.71 8.91 9.95
C SER A 21 -15.85 10.43 9.80
N GLY A 22 -16.83 10.90 9.01
CA GLY A 22 -16.92 12.29 8.59
C GLY A 22 -15.84 12.72 7.58
N VAL A 23 -15.02 11.78 7.09
CA VAL A 23 -13.91 12.03 6.17
C VAL A 23 -14.24 11.45 4.79
N VAL A 24 -14.33 12.31 3.78
CA VAL A 24 -14.55 11.88 2.39
C VAL A 24 -13.19 11.61 1.72
N ALA A 25 -12.93 10.36 1.37
CA ALA A 25 -11.72 9.95 0.65
C ALA A 25 -12.06 8.95 -0.46
N SER A 26 -11.41 9.05 -1.62
CA SER A 26 -11.51 8.04 -2.67
C SER A 26 -10.48 6.92 -2.47
N CYS A 27 -10.66 5.78 -3.16
CA CYS A 27 -9.63 4.73 -3.17
C CYS A 27 -8.27 5.23 -3.68
N HIS A 28 -8.26 6.25 -4.54
CA HIS A 28 -7.03 6.86 -5.04
C HIS A 28 -6.32 7.70 -3.98
N ASP A 29 -7.09 8.41 -3.15
CA ASP A 29 -6.54 9.16 -2.03
C ASP A 29 -5.92 8.21 -1.00
N LEU A 30 -6.59 7.10 -0.68
CA LEU A 30 -6.05 6.05 0.19
C LEU A 30 -4.73 5.47 -0.36
N ARG A 31 -4.66 5.23 -1.67
CA ARG A 31 -3.43 4.77 -2.33
C ARG A 31 -2.31 5.79 -2.26
N ARG A 32 -2.61 7.10 -2.36
CA ARG A 32 -1.64 8.18 -2.21
C ARG A 32 -1.14 8.30 -0.76
N SER A 33 -2.03 8.19 0.22
CA SER A 33 -1.65 8.17 1.63
C SER A 33 -0.73 6.99 1.94
N PHE A 34 -1.05 5.79 1.45
CA PHE A 34 -0.18 4.61 1.57
C PHE A 34 1.24 4.87 1.00
N ALA A 35 1.32 5.51 -0.17
CA ALA A 35 2.61 5.88 -0.76
C ALA A 35 3.35 6.96 0.04
N GLY A 36 2.62 7.93 0.62
CA GLY A 36 3.19 8.95 1.50
C GLY A 36 3.76 8.36 2.79
N TYR A 37 3.05 7.45 3.44
CA TYR A 37 3.56 6.76 4.64
C TYR A 37 4.82 5.95 4.33
N ALA A 38 4.85 5.29 3.18
CA ALA A 38 6.03 4.56 2.74
C ALA A 38 7.25 5.48 2.50
N ASP A 39 7.02 6.68 1.96
CA ASP A 39 8.07 7.69 1.76
C ASP A 39 8.60 8.21 3.11
N GLU A 40 7.70 8.51 4.05
CA GLU A 40 8.05 8.95 5.41
C GLU A 40 8.87 7.91 6.18
N LEU A 41 8.55 6.63 6.00
CA LEU A 41 9.28 5.50 6.57
C LEU A 41 10.60 5.19 5.84
N GLY A 42 10.93 5.91 4.76
CA GLY A 42 12.16 5.69 3.98
C GLY A 42 12.15 4.39 3.16
N ILE A 43 10.98 3.86 2.81
CA ILE A 43 10.87 2.63 2.02
C ILE A 43 11.36 2.90 0.60
N SER A 44 12.31 2.07 0.15
CA SER A 44 12.94 2.27 -1.15
C SER A 44 11.93 2.27 -2.31
N LEU A 45 12.15 3.15 -3.29
CA LEU A 45 11.29 3.30 -4.46
C LEU A 45 11.02 2.00 -5.25
N PRO A 46 11.99 1.07 -5.43
CA PRO A 46 11.71 -0.22 -6.05
C PRO A 46 10.69 -1.06 -5.27
N VAL A 47 10.80 -1.08 -3.93
CA VAL A 47 9.87 -1.79 -3.04
C VAL A 47 8.49 -1.15 -3.10
N LEU A 48 8.41 0.19 -3.00
CA LEU A 48 7.14 0.92 -3.09
C LEU A 48 6.44 0.68 -4.44
N LYS A 49 7.18 0.70 -5.56
CA LYS A 49 6.62 0.37 -6.88
C LYS A 49 6.07 -1.05 -6.93
N ALA A 50 6.76 -2.02 -6.32
CA ALA A 50 6.30 -3.40 -6.24
C ALA A 50 5.02 -3.52 -5.38
N LEU A 51 4.94 -2.85 -4.22
CA LEU A 51 3.75 -2.84 -3.38
C LEU A 51 2.53 -2.20 -4.07
N LEU A 52 2.77 -1.17 -4.87
CA LEU A 52 1.73 -0.50 -5.67
C LEU A 52 1.35 -1.27 -6.94
N ASN A 53 1.98 -2.41 -7.24
CA ASN A 53 1.85 -3.12 -8.52
C ASN A 53 2.10 -2.22 -9.73
N HIS A 54 3.00 -1.25 -9.60
CA HIS A 54 3.40 -0.39 -10.72
C HIS A 54 4.31 -1.16 -11.67
N SER A 55 4.10 -0.97 -12.97
CA SER A 55 5.02 -1.49 -13.98
C SER A 55 6.40 -0.86 -13.79
N THR A 56 7.39 -1.71 -13.55
CA THR A 56 8.79 -1.32 -13.61
C THR A 56 9.24 -1.49 -15.07
N LYS A 57 9.73 -0.43 -15.70
CA LYS A 57 10.35 -0.57 -17.03
C LYS A 57 11.58 -1.44 -16.86
N ILE A 58 11.59 -2.60 -17.54
CA ILE A 58 12.69 -3.59 -17.55
C ILE A 58 14.00 -3.01 -18.10
N SER A 59 13.99 -1.80 -18.68
CA SER A 59 15.16 -1.13 -19.25
C SER A 59 16.10 -0.50 -18.21
N ASP A 60 15.77 -0.50 -16.92
CA ASP A 60 16.67 0.01 -15.89
C ASP A 60 17.60 -1.11 -15.41
N VAL A 61 18.82 -1.11 -15.95
CA VAL A 61 19.90 -2.03 -15.58
C VAL A 61 20.13 -2.10 -14.07
N THR A 62 19.91 -1.00 -13.34
CA THR A 62 20.02 -0.93 -11.87
C THR A 62 18.96 -1.78 -11.17
N LEU A 63 17.71 -1.76 -11.66
CA LEU A 63 16.64 -2.65 -11.19
C LEU A 63 16.90 -4.11 -11.57
N GLY A 64 17.63 -4.36 -12.66
CA GLY A 64 18.10 -5.70 -13.01
C GLY A 64 19.08 -6.28 -11.99
N TYR A 65 19.96 -5.45 -11.40
CA TYR A 65 20.95 -5.88 -10.39
C TYR A 65 20.37 -6.03 -8.99
N ILE A 66 19.37 -5.23 -8.60
CA ILE A 66 18.73 -5.29 -7.27
C ILE A 66 17.91 -6.59 -7.10
N GLY A 67 17.68 -7.34 -8.18
CA GLY A 67 16.79 -8.49 -8.20
C GLY A 67 15.34 -8.04 -8.07
N SER A 68 14.41 -8.90 -8.48
CA SER A 68 12.99 -8.68 -8.17
C SER A 68 12.84 -8.47 -6.66
N VAL A 69 12.07 -7.46 -6.26
CA VAL A 69 11.75 -7.26 -4.84
C VAL A 69 11.11 -8.54 -4.32
N ASN A 70 11.85 -9.26 -3.49
CA ASN A 70 11.40 -10.55 -2.97
C ASN A 70 10.23 -10.36 -1.99
N GLU A 71 9.54 -11.46 -1.69
CA GLU A 71 8.36 -11.42 -0.83
C GLU A 71 8.69 -11.00 0.60
N ALA A 72 9.88 -11.35 1.11
CA ALA A 72 10.31 -10.97 2.45
C ALA A 72 10.44 -9.44 2.60
N ARG A 73 11.08 -8.77 1.63
CA ARG A 73 11.19 -7.30 1.60
C ARG A 73 9.85 -6.60 1.47
N LYS A 74 8.92 -7.17 0.69
CA LYS A 74 7.55 -6.64 0.60
C LYS A 74 6.83 -6.77 1.95
N ARG A 75 6.98 -7.91 2.62
CA ARG A 75 6.36 -8.16 3.93
C ARG A 75 6.87 -7.20 4.98
N GLU A 76 8.20 -7.07 5.10
CA GLU A 76 8.84 -6.15 6.04
C GLU A 76 8.38 -4.69 5.84
N ALA A 77 8.28 -4.25 4.58
CA ALA A 77 7.77 -2.93 4.25
C ALA A 77 6.28 -2.75 4.60
N LEU A 78 5.45 -3.77 4.36
CA LEU A 78 4.03 -3.74 4.71
C LEU A 78 3.82 -3.69 6.24
N GLU A 79 4.58 -4.47 6.99
CA GLU A 79 4.52 -4.49 8.46
C GLU A 79 4.92 -3.13 9.06
N GLN A 80 5.91 -2.45 8.48
CA GLN A 80 6.29 -1.09 8.90
C GLN A 80 5.16 -0.08 8.64
N ILE A 81 4.55 -0.11 7.45
CA ILE A 81 3.43 0.78 7.12
C ILE A 81 2.22 0.48 8.01
N GLU A 82 1.92 -0.78 8.26
CA GLU A 82 0.83 -1.19 9.14
C GLU A 82 1.05 -0.65 10.56
N ALA A 83 2.23 -0.87 11.14
CA ALA A 83 2.57 -0.36 12.47
C ALA A 83 2.47 1.17 12.54
N PHE A 84 2.93 1.88 11.49
CA PHE A 84 2.80 3.33 11.40
C PHE A 84 1.33 3.77 11.42
N VAL A 85 0.46 3.14 10.62
CA VAL A 85 -0.96 3.49 10.56
C VAL A 85 -1.66 3.20 11.89
N LEU A 86 -1.42 2.04 12.50
CA LEU A 86 -2.02 1.66 13.78
C LEU A 86 -1.61 2.61 14.92
N GLY A 87 -0.32 2.96 14.99
CA GLY A 87 0.18 3.92 15.97
C GLY A 87 -0.46 5.30 15.87
N HIS A 88 -0.84 5.75 14.66
CA HIS A 88 -1.56 7.01 14.45
C HIS A 88 -3.07 6.90 14.67
N ALA A 89 -3.65 5.70 14.56
CA ALA A 89 -5.08 5.45 14.79
C ALA A 89 -5.46 5.45 16.27
N GLY A 90 -4.48 5.57 17.19
CA GLY A 90 -4.71 5.58 18.64
C GLY A 90 -4.80 4.19 19.25
N GLU A 91 -4.49 3.14 18.50
CA GLU A 91 -4.27 1.80 19.04
C GLU A 91 -2.78 1.50 19.06
N LEU A 92 -2.11 1.90 20.17
CA LEU A 92 -0.88 1.34 20.75
C LEU A 92 -0.57 2.02 22.08
#